data_AF-A0A7K3F2R2-F1
#
_entry.id   AF-A0A7K3F2R2-F1
#
_cell.length_a   1.000
_cell.length_b   1.000
_cell.length_c   1.000
_cell.angle_alpha   90.00
_cell.angle_beta   90.00
_cell.angle_gamma   90.00
#
_symmetry.space_group_name_H-M   'P 1'
#
loop_
_entity.id
_entity.type
_entity.pdbx_description
1 polymer ?
#
loop_
_entity_poly.entity_id
_entity_poly.type
_entity_poly.pdbx_seq_one_letter_code
_entity_poly.pdbx_strand_id
1 'polypeptide(L)'
;MNGRTVILNELAQGFRPVAQGVGWFEGLADTEQFEVLRDLAGFCIQARATSEDGPESIRKAGIRPTHTPAVLVTRGRLTEQLAKIINLPQDERVKAFRLLVALLGVADERRRLRFCADGCGHAWHHLRTGAGTETATA
;
A
#
# COMPACT_ATOMS: atom_id res chain seq x y z
N MET A 1 4.27 -3.24 -15.49
CA MET A 1 4.57 -3.03 -14.05
C MET A 1 5.74 -3.92 -13.68
N ASN A 2 6.66 -3.49 -12.82
CA ASN A 2 7.77 -4.34 -12.36
C ASN A 2 7.32 -5.25 -11.17
N GLY A 3 8.15 -6.22 -10.78
CA GLY A 3 7.82 -7.19 -9.73
C GLY A 3 7.47 -6.55 -8.38
N ARG A 4 8.23 -5.52 -7.95
CA ARG A 4 7.94 -4.74 -6.73
C ARG A 4 6.53 -4.13 -6.79
N THR A 5 6.18 -3.49 -7.91
CA THR A 5 4.88 -2.84 -8.10
C THR A 5 3.74 -3.85 -8.00
N VAL A 6 3.91 -5.06 -8.55
CA VAL A 6 2.92 -6.14 -8.44
C VAL A 6 2.70 -6.53 -6.97
N ILE A 7 3.78 -6.81 -6.24
CA ILE A 7 3.70 -7.18 -4.81
C ILE A 7 2.94 -6.12 -4.00
N LEU A 8 3.26 -4.84 -4.18
CA LEU A 8 2.63 -3.75 -3.42
C LEU A 8 1.13 -3.62 -3.72
N ASN A 9 0.72 -3.82 -4.98
CA ASN A 9 -0.70 -3.78 -5.34
C ASN A 9 -1.45 -5.04 -4.87
N GLU A 10 -0.84 -6.22 -4.92
CA GLU A 10 -1.43 -7.44 -4.35
C GLU A 10 -1.66 -7.32 -2.84
N LEU A 11 -0.72 -6.70 -2.12
CA LEU A 11 -0.85 -6.44 -0.68
C LEU A 11 -2.00 -5.46 -0.41
N ALA A 12 -2.05 -4.34 -1.13
CA ALA A 12 -3.10 -3.33 -0.97
C ALA A 12 -4.50 -3.86 -1.32
N GLN A 13 -4.60 -4.76 -2.30
CA GLN A 13 -5.87 -5.38 -2.72
C GLN A 13 -6.22 -6.64 -1.94
N GLY A 14 -5.36 -7.07 -1.01
CA GLY A 14 -5.59 -8.26 -0.19
C GLY A 14 -5.42 -9.60 -0.92
N PHE A 15 -4.86 -9.61 -2.13
CA PHE A 15 -4.50 -10.86 -2.83
C PHE A 15 -3.28 -11.53 -2.20
N ARG A 16 -2.38 -10.73 -1.62
CA ARG A 16 -1.23 -11.21 -0.85
C ARG A 16 -1.41 -10.88 0.63
N PRO A 17 -1.19 -11.83 1.55
CA PRO A 17 -1.26 -11.56 2.98
C PRO A 17 -0.22 -10.51 3.41
N VAL A 18 -0.65 -9.55 4.24
CA VAL A 18 0.24 -8.49 4.78
C VAL A 18 1.42 -9.09 5.55
N ALA A 19 1.23 -10.20 6.26
CA ALA A 19 2.32 -10.89 6.97
C ALA A 19 3.44 -11.37 6.02
N GLN A 20 3.08 -11.88 4.83
CA GLN A 20 4.07 -12.24 3.81
C GLN A 20 4.78 -11.00 3.25
N GLY A 21 4.03 -9.90 3.04
CA GLY A 21 4.61 -8.62 2.63
C GLY A 21 5.60 -8.05 3.66
N VAL A 22 5.31 -8.20 4.95
CA VAL A 22 6.22 -7.77 6.03
C VAL A 22 7.51 -8.59 5.99
N GLY A 23 7.44 -9.92 5.91
CA GLY A 23 8.65 -10.75 5.82
C GLY A 23 9.48 -10.45 4.57
N TRP A 24 8.83 -10.18 3.44
CA TRP A 24 9.51 -9.71 2.23
C TRP A 24 10.20 -8.36 2.45
N PHE A 25 9.51 -7.39 3.06
CA PHE A 25 10.04 -6.05 3.31
C PHE A 25 11.21 -6.04 4.32
N GLU A 26 11.11 -6.81 5.39
CA GLU A 26 12.16 -6.94 6.41
C GLU A 26 13.45 -7.57 5.86
N GLY A 27 13.35 -8.42 4.83
CA GLY A 27 14.49 -9.01 4.14
C GLY A 27 15.24 -8.09 3.17
N LEU A 28 14.73 -6.88 2.92
CA LEU A 28 15.36 -5.89 2.02
C LEU A 28 16.46 -5.11 2.73
N ALA A 29 17.43 -4.60 1.96
CA ALA A 29 18.41 -3.66 2.48
C ALA A 29 17.75 -2.32 2.88
N ASP A 30 18.40 -1.54 3.74
CA ASP A 30 17.83 -0.30 4.28
C ASP A 30 17.49 0.74 3.21
N THR A 31 18.30 0.83 2.16
CA THR A 31 18.03 1.70 1.02
C THR A 31 16.80 1.23 0.24
N GLU A 32 16.66 -0.08 0.03
CA GLU A 32 15.52 -0.67 -0.66
C GLU A 32 14.22 -0.56 0.13
N GLN A 33 14.26 -0.72 1.46
CA GLN A 33 13.11 -0.46 2.33
C GLN A 33 12.61 0.98 2.19
N PHE A 34 13.53 1.95 2.17
CA PHE A 34 13.18 3.36 1.94
C PHE A 34 12.54 3.56 0.57
N GLU A 35 13.10 2.96 -0.49
CA GLU A 35 12.49 3.03 -1.83
C GLU A 35 11.07 2.45 -1.85
N VAL A 36 10.84 1.32 -1.19
CA VAL A 36 9.51 0.69 -1.10
C VAL A 36 8.52 1.62 -0.39
N LEU A 37 8.91 2.25 0.72
CA LEU A 37 8.06 3.21 1.42
C LEU A 37 7.76 4.43 0.55
N ARG A 38 8.75 4.93 -0.19
CA ARG A 38 8.58 6.03 -1.14
C ARG A 38 7.62 5.65 -2.28
N ASP A 39 7.76 4.46 -2.84
CA ASP A 39 6.89 3.96 -3.91
C ASP A 39 5.44 3.82 -3.40
N LEU A 40 5.24 3.26 -2.20
CA LEU A 40 3.93 3.17 -1.54
C LEU A 40 3.29 4.54 -1.29
N ALA A 41 4.06 5.52 -0.81
CA ALA A 41 3.57 6.88 -0.63
C ALA A 41 3.14 7.50 -1.97
N GLY A 42 3.92 7.29 -3.03
CA GLY A 42 3.56 7.69 -4.39
C GLY A 42 2.25 7.05 -4.87
N PHE A 43 2.06 5.76 -4.62
CA PHE A 43 0.82 5.06 -4.96
C PHE A 43 -0.38 5.58 -4.16
N CYS A 44 -0.22 5.89 -2.88
CA CYS A 44 -1.29 6.52 -2.09
C CYS A 44 -1.74 7.85 -2.72
N ILE A 45 -0.79 8.68 -3.18
CA ILE A 45 -1.09 9.94 -3.88
C ILE A 45 -1.83 9.67 -5.20
N GLN A 46 -1.37 8.71 -6.00
CA GLN A 46 -2.01 8.35 -7.28
C GLN A 46 -3.43 7.77 -7.09
N ALA A 47 -3.64 7.02 -6.00
CA ALA A 47 -4.94 6.53 -5.57
C ALA A 47 -5.85 7.63 -4.99
N ARG A 48 -5.34 8.86 -4.86
CA ARG A 48 -6.03 10.02 -4.28
C ARG A 48 -6.40 9.81 -2.81
N ALA A 49 -5.51 9.20 -2.03
CA ALA A 49 -5.66 9.06 -0.59
C ALA A 49 -5.95 10.43 0.07
N THR A 50 -6.81 10.44 1.08
CA THR A 50 -7.17 11.62 1.87
C THR A 50 -6.95 11.37 3.35
N SER A 51 -6.91 12.44 4.16
CA SER A 51 -6.77 12.30 5.62
C SER A 51 -7.94 11.52 6.26
N GLU A 52 -9.10 11.46 5.60
CA GLU A 52 -10.26 10.67 6.03
C GLU A 52 -10.02 9.16 5.92
N ASP A 53 -9.13 8.72 5.03
CA ASP A 53 -8.77 7.31 4.90
C ASP A 53 -7.90 6.83 6.10
N GLY A 54 -7.35 7.76 6.90
CA GLY A 54 -6.39 7.51 7.97
C GLY A 54 -6.88 6.56 9.08
N PRO A 55 -8.02 6.82 9.75
CA PRO A 55 -8.52 5.97 10.83
C PRO A 55 -8.74 4.51 10.40
N GLU A 56 -9.34 4.30 9.23
CA GLU A 56 -9.58 2.95 8.69
C GLU A 56 -8.27 2.27 8.31
N SER A 57 -7.31 3.03 7.77
CA SER A 57 -5.97 2.51 7.45
C SER A 57 -5.22 2.04 8.69
N ILE A 58 -5.31 2.77 9.81
CA ILE A 58 -4.71 2.37 11.10
C ILE A 58 -5.33 1.05 11.58
N ARG A 59 -6.67 0.95 11.51
CA ARG A 59 -7.40 -0.26 11.90
C ARG A 59 -6.98 -1.46 11.04
N LYS A 60 -6.99 -1.32 9.71
CA LYS A 60 -6.60 -2.39 8.76
C LYS A 60 -5.12 -2.76 8.89
N ALA A 61 -4.24 -1.81 9.22
CA ALA A 61 -2.81 -2.06 9.42
C ALA A 61 -2.50 -2.83 10.74
N GLY A 62 -3.45 -2.89 11.68
CA GLY A 62 -3.25 -3.56 12.96
C GLY A 62 -2.16 -2.91 13.82
N ILE A 63 -1.96 -1.59 13.68
CA ILE A 63 -0.99 -0.82 14.48
C ILE A 63 -1.72 -0.01 15.55
N ARG A 64 -1.01 0.30 16.65
CA ARG A 64 -1.57 1.14 17.70
C ARG A 64 -1.72 2.58 17.17
N PRO A 65 -2.83 3.28 17.47
CA PRO A 65 -3.01 4.69 17.09
C PRO A 65 -1.94 5.63 17.65
N THR A 66 -1.22 5.21 18.70
CA THR A 66 -0.12 5.96 19.32
C THR A 66 1.22 5.80 18.61
N HIS A 67 1.36 4.84 17.69
CA HIS A 67 2.59 4.71 16.90
C HIS A 67 2.76 5.94 16.00
N THR A 68 4.00 6.40 15.84
CA THR A 68 4.34 7.61 15.09
C THR A 68 3.69 7.70 13.70
N PRO A 69 3.73 6.67 12.83
CA PRO A 69 3.09 6.76 11.51
C PRO A 69 1.55 6.91 11.60
N ALA A 70 0.90 6.31 12.60
CA ALA A 70 -0.55 6.44 12.83
C ALA A 70 -0.93 7.88 13.26
N VAL A 71 -0.11 8.49 14.12
CA VAL A 71 -0.29 9.88 14.53
C VAL A 71 -0.08 10.83 13.34
N LEU A 72 0.91 10.57 12.48
CA LEU A 72 1.20 11.41 11.33
C LEU A 72 0.09 11.35 10.27
N VAL A 73 -0.38 10.17 9.89
CA VAL A 73 -1.37 10.02 8.80
C VAL A 73 -2.72 10.69 9.09
N THR A 74 -3.03 10.92 10.36
CA THR A 74 -4.29 11.55 10.81
C THR A 74 -4.18 13.07 11.05
N ARG A 75 -3.03 13.69 10.76
CA ARG A 75 -2.77 15.10 11.09
C ARG A 75 -2.45 15.96 9.88
N GLY A 76 -3.09 17.12 9.75
CA GLY A 76 -2.74 18.12 8.74
C GLY A 76 -2.84 17.59 7.30
N ARG A 77 -1.94 18.05 6.42
CA ARG A 77 -1.94 17.71 4.99
C ARG A 77 -1.27 16.37 4.73
N LEU A 78 -2.02 15.40 4.20
CA LEU A 78 -1.53 14.04 3.99
C LEU A 78 -0.21 13.97 3.22
N THR A 79 -0.04 14.74 2.13
CA THR A 79 1.20 14.75 1.34
C THR A 79 2.44 15.11 2.17
N GLU A 80 2.32 16.10 3.06
CA GLU A 80 3.42 16.50 3.95
C GLU A 80 3.70 15.41 4.99
N GLN A 81 2.67 14.69 5.45
CA GLN A 81 2.83 13.60 6.41
C GLN A 81 3.42 12.34 5.76
N LEU A 82 3.07 12.03 4.52
CA LEU A 82 3.67 10.93 3.78
C LEU A 82 5.19 11.13 3.67
N ALA A 83 5.64 12.36 3.38
CA ALA A 83 7.07 12.68 3.36
C ALA A 83 7.75 12.44 4.72
N LYS A 84 7.07 12.72 5.84
CA LYS A 84 7.60 12.43 7.19
C LYS A 84 7.59 10.93 7.49
N ILE A 85 6.53 10.22 7.12
CA ILE A 85 6.36 8.78 7.35
C ILE A 85 7.47 7.98 6.66
N ILE A 86 7.80 8.30 5.40
CA ILE A 86 8.87 7.58 4.68
C ILE A 86 10.28 7.85 5.22
N ASN A 87 10.46 8.95 5.97
CA ASN A 87 11.73 9.34 6.59
C ASN A 87 11.81 8.96 8.09
N LEU A 88 10.86 8.16 8.59
CA LEU A 88 10.93 7.68 9.96
C LEU A 88 12.16 6.79 10.19
N PRO A 89 12.66 6.72 11.44
CA PRO A 89 13.75 5.81 11.81
C PRO A 89 13.45 4.34 11.48
N GLN A 90 14.49 3.52 11.40
CA GLN A 90 14.42 2.15 10.90
C GLN A 90 13.45 1.27 11.70
N ASP A 91 13.37 1.43 13.02
CA ASP A 91 12.48 0.70 13.94
C ASP A 91 10.99 1.05 13.77
N GLU A 92 10.68 2.12 13.03
CA GLU A 92 9.31 2.50 12.66
C GLU A 92 8.94 2.02 11.24
N ARG A 93 9.88 1.57 10.42
CA ARG A 93 9.63 1.26 8.99
C ARG A 93 8.62 0.15 8.77
N VAL A 94 8.64 -0.91 9.58
CA VAL A 94 7.63 -1.99 9.47
C VAL A 94 6.23 -1.47 9.78
N LYS A 95 6.10 -0.55 10.75
CA LYS A 95 4.83 0.08 11.11
C LYS A 95 4.36 1.01 9.98
N ALA A 96 5.28 1.79 9.41
CA ALA A 96 5.02 2.64 8.25
C ALA A 96 4.60 1.82 7.02
N PHE A 97 5.29 0.71 6.75
CA PHE A 97 4.97 -0.21 5.65
C PHE A 97 3.54 -0.76 5.78
N ARG A 98 3.18 -1.32 6.94
CA ARG A 98 1.82 -1.82 7.21
C ARG A 98 0.78 -0.72 7.00
N LEU A 99 1.05 0.48 7.50
CA LEU A 99 0.13 1.61 7.37
C LEU A 99 -0.04 2.04 5.92
N LEU A 100 1.05 2.21 5.16
CA LEU A 100 0.98 2.70 3.79
C LEU A 100 0.34 1.66 2.85
N VAL A 101 0.55 0.36 3.07
CA VAL A 101 -0.18 -0.71 2.37
C VAL A 101 -1.68 -0.60 2.64
N ALA A 102 -2.07 -0.44 3.91
CA ALA A 102 -3.48 -0.29 4.27
C ALA A 102 -4.10 0.98 3.68
N LEU A 103 -3.37 2.11 3.73
CA LEU A 103 -3.80 3.39 3.15
C LEU A 103 -4.00 3.31 1.64
N LEU A 104 -3.07 2.67 0.94
CA LEU A 104 -3.22 2.40 -0.49
C LEU A 104 -4.48 1.54 -0.75
N GLY A 105 -4.70 0.49 0.04
CA GLY A 105 -5.87 -0.36 -0.09
C GLY A 105 -7.19 0.38 0.10
N VAL A 106 -7.30 1.21 1.14
CA VAL A 106 -8.50 2.04 1.42
C VAL A 106 -8.74 3.05 0.31
N ALA A 107 -7.70 3.78 -0.11
CA ALA A 107 -7.81 4.78 -1.17
C ALA A 107 -8.16 4.15 -2.52
N ASP A 108 -7.53 3.03 -2.88
CA ASP A 108 -7.80 2.33 -4.15
C ASP A 108 -9.19 1.68 -4.15
N GLU A 109 -9.65 1.13 -3.02
CA GLU A 109 -11.03 0.64 -2.87
C GLU A 109 -12.06 1.77 -3.10
N ARG A 110 -11.87 2.92 -2.45
CA ARG A 110 -12.71 4.10 -2.67
C ARG A 110 -12.67 4.58 -4.12
N ARG A 111 -11.50 4.56 -4.77
CA ARG A 111 -11.34 4.90 -6.18
C ARG A 111 -12.13 3.93 -7.07
N ARG A 112 -12.00 2.62 -6.86
CA ARG A 112 -12.68 1.59 -7.66
C ARG A 112 -14.19 1.77 -7.63
N LEU A 113 -14.75 1.96 -6.43
CA LEU A 113 -16.18 2.14 -6.22
C LEU A 113 -16.73 3.40 -6.91
N ARG A 114 -15.92 4.46 -7.05
CA ARG A 114 -16.37 5.74 -7.63
C ARG A 114 -16.11 5.89 -9.11
N PHE A 115 -15.02 5.30 -9.63
CA PHE A 115 -14.50 5.64 -10.96
C PHE A 115 -14.24 4.42 -11.84
N CYS A 116 -14.42 3.21 -11.33
CA CYS A 116 -14.09 1.97 -12.06
C CYS A 116 -15.22 0.95 -12.03
N ALA A 117 -16.43 1.36 -11.62
CA ALA A 117 -17.59 0.49 -11.51
C ALA A 117 -18.08 -0.02 -12.87
N ASP A 118 -17.98 0.81 -13.92
CA ASP A 118 -18.43 0.50 -15.28
C ASP A 118 -17.32 -0.08 -16.17
N GLY A 119 -16.25 -0.58 -15.56
CA GLY A 119 -15.06 -1.09 -16.22
C GLY A 119 -13.80 -0.32 -15.84
N CYS A 120 -12.67 -1.02 -15.85
CA CYS A 120 -11.39 -0.46 -15.45
C CYS A 120 -10.28 -0.85 -16.43
N GLY A 121 -9.52 0.12 -16.93
CA GLY A 121 -8.35 -0.12 -17.81
C GLY A 121 -7.00 -0.16 -17.08
N HIS A 122 -6.99 -0.02 -15.76
CA HIS A 122 -5.75 0.06 -15.00
C HIS A 122 -5.13 -1.33 -14.80
N ALA A 123 -3.88 -1.53 -15.23
CA ALA A 123 -3.21 -2.84 -15.15
C ALA A 123 -3.17 -3.43 -13.72
N TRP A 124 -3.11 -2.59 -12.68
CA TRP A 124 -3.09 -3.07 -11.28
C TRP A 124 -4.44 -3.60 -10.80
N HIS A 125 -5.56 -3.38 -11.51
CA HIS A 125 -6.84 -4.03 -11.20
C HIS A 125 -7.02 -5.37 -11.94
N HIS A 126 -6.05 -5.77 -12.77
CA HIS A 126 -6.09 -6.97 -13.61
C HIS A 126 -5.01 -8.00 -13.25
N LEU A 127 -4.49 -7.94 -12.02
CA LEU A 127 -3.34 -8.75 -11.57
C LEU A 127 -3.58 -10.26 -11.66
N ARG A 128 -4.83 -10.71 -11.52
CA ARG A 128 -5.20 -12.14 -11.62
C ARG A 128 -5.61 -12.59 -13.02
N THR A 129 -5.92 -11.65 -13.91
CA THR A 129 -6.32 -11.96 -15.29
C THR A 129 -5.13 -12.43 -16.15
N GLY A 130 -3.89 -12.23 -15.67
CA GLY A 130 -2.67 -12.73 -16.32
C GLY A 130 -2.22 -14.13 -15.90
N ALA A 131 -2.92 -14.81 -14.97
CA ALA A 131 -2.51 -16.12 -14.44
C ALA A 131 -3.42 -17.28 -14.91
N GLY A 132 -4.07 -17.14 -16.05
CA GLY A 132 -5.06 -18.11 -16.53
C GLY A 132 -5.08 -18.24 -18.05
N THR A 133 -3.98 -18.65 -18.66
CA THR A 133 -3.96 -19.30 -19.99
C THR A 133 -2.64 -20.06 -20.18
N GLU A 134 -2.41 -21.09 -19.37
CA GLU A 134 -1.64 -22.26 -19.81
C GLU A 134 -2.59 -23.44 -19.75
N THR A 135 -3.36 -23.59 -20.83
CA THR A 135 -4.17 -24.77 -21.07
C THR A 135 -3.22 -25.93 -21.26
N ALA A 136 -3.25 -26.87 -20.31
CA ALA A 136 -2.70 -28.20 -20.50
C ALA A 136 -3.32 -28.83 -21.76
N THR A 137 -2.51 -29.00 -22.80
CA THR A 137 -2.77 -29.98 -23.86
C THR A 137 -2.10 -31.28 -23.47
N ALA A 138 -2.96 -32.30 -23.30
CA ALA A 138 -2.63 -33.71 -23.19
C ALA A 138 -1.95 -34.25 -24.45
#